data_AF-M7ZGR4-F1
#
_entry.id   AF-M7ZGR4-F1
#
_cell.length_a   1.000
_cell.length_b   1.000
_cell.length_c   1.000
_cell.angle_alpha   90.00
_cell.angle_beta   90.00
_cell.angle_gamma   90.00
#
_symmetry.space_group_name_H-M   'P 1'
#
loop_
_entity.id
_entity.type
_entity.pdbx_description
1 polymer ?
#
loop_
_entity_poly.entity_id
_entity_poly.type
_entity_poly.pdbx_seq_one_letter_code
_entity_poly.pdbx_strand_id
1 'polypeptide(L)'
;MAAAKSNQLSTLVANMFAAGLLDDQFRQLEMLQDEGNPDFVAKVVMLFCEEGERIIGELAKQLDQPCVDYGKVDTFVDQLWGNSL
;
A
#
# COMPACT_ATOMS: atom_id res chain seq x y z
N MET A 1 -11.79 -11.84 -24.08
CA MET A 1 -12.13 -10.96 -22.94
C MET A 1 -11.11 -11.07 -21.79
N ALA A 2 -10.72 -12.28 -21.36
CA ALA A 2 -9.68 -12.48 -20.32
C ALA A 2 -8.30 -11.89 -20.71
N ALA A 3 -7.85 -12.12 -21.95
CA ALA A 3 -6.59 -11.57 -22.46
C ALA A 3 -6.54 -10.03 -22.45
N ALA A 4 -7.67 -9.36 -22.72
CA ALA A 4 -7.75 -7.91 -22.68
C ALA A 4 -7.62 -7.37 -21.24
N LYS A 5 -8.26 -8.03 -20.27
CA LYS A 5 -8.16 -7.65 -18.84
C LYS A 5 -6.73 -7.85 -18.31
N SER A 6 -6.08 -8.95 -18.69
CA SER A 6 -4.68 -9.22 -18.33
C SER A 6 -3.72 -8.17 -18.91
N ASN A 7 -3.91 -7.78 -20.18
CA ASN A 7 -3.11 -6.71 -20.80
C ASN A 7 -3.33 -5.35 -20.13
N GLN A 8 -4.57 -5.03 -19.71
CA GLN A 8 -4.86 -3.78 -18.99
C GLN A 8 -4.16 -3.74 -17.63
N LEU A 9 -4.19 -4.84 -16.88
CA LEU A 9 -3.52 -4.93 -15.58
C LEU A 9 -2.00 -4.76 -15.72
N SER A 10 -1.39 -5.47 -16.66
CA SER A 10 0.06 -5.35 -16.91
C SER A 10 0.45 -3.93 -17.30
N THR A 11 -0.36 -3.26 -18.13
CA THR A 11 -0.13 -1.86 -18.51
C THR A 11 -0.24 -0.92 -17.31
N LEU A 12 -1.24 -1.12 -16.44
CA LEU A 12 -1.42 -0.31 -15.24
C LEU A 12 -0.21 -0.43 -14.30
N VAL A 13 0.21 -1.67 -13.99
CA VAL A 13 1.36 -1.93 -13.12
C VAL A 13 2.63 -1.28 -13.69
N ALA A 14 2.88 -1.45 -14.99
CA ALA A 14 4.03 -0.81 -15.66
C ALA A 14 4.00 0.73 -15.54
N ASN A 15 2.83 1.35 -15.69
CA ASN A 15 2.69 2.79 -15.52
C ASN A 15 2.93 3.24 -14.07
N MET A 16 2.51 2.45 -13.07
CA MET A 16 2.75 2.75 -11.66
C MET A 16 4.24 2.70 -11.31
N PHE A 17 4.99 1.72 -11.85
CA PHE A 17 6.45 1.70 -11.76
C PHE A 17 7.09 2.91 -12.43
N ALA A 18 6.66 3.25 -13.66
CA ALA A 18 7.20 4.40 -14.39
C ALA A 18 6.94 5.74 -13.68
N ALA A 19 5.84 5.83 -12.93
CA ALA A 19 5.49 6.99 -12.11
C ALA A 19 6.20 7.01 -10.74
N GLY A 20 6.95 5.98 -10.37
CA GLY A 20 7.61 5.86 -9.06
C GLY A 20 6.66 5.54 -7.90
N LEU A 21 5.47 5.02 -8.19
CA LEU A 21 4.49 4.61 -7.18
C LEU A 21 4.75 3.19 -6.64
N LEU A 22 5.45 2.37 -7.42
CA LEU A 22 5.88 1.02 -7.06
C LEU A 22 7.38 0.88 -7.27
N ASP A 23 8.02 0.06 -6.45
CA ASP A 23 9.45 -0.22 -6.52
C ASP A 23 9.73 -1.74 -6.50
N ASP A 24 11.01 -2.09 -6.39
CA ASP A 24 11.44 -3.49 -6.43
C ASP A 24 10.85 -4.34 -5.29
N GLN A 25 10.38 -3.74 -4.20
CA GLN A 25 9.69 -4.49 -3.15
C GLN A 25 8.34 -5.03 -3.64
N PHE A 26 7.59 -4.25 -4.43
CA PHE A 26 6.34 -4.74 -5.03
C PHE A 26 6.60 -5.94 -5.95
N ARG A 27 7.72 -5.97 -6.67
CA ARG A 27 8.12 -7.13 -7.49
C ARG A 27 8.40 -8.36 -6.64
N GLN A 28 8.99 -8.18 -5.46
CA GLN A 28 9.19 -9.30 -4.52
C GLN A 28 7.85 -9.88 -4.07
N LEU A 29 6.82 -9.04 -3.86
CA LEU A 29 5.47 -9.52 -3.55
C LEU A 29 4.87 -10.33 -4.71
N GLU A 30 5.04 -9.87 -5.96
CA GLU A 30 4.60 -10.62 -7.14
C GLU A 30 5.29 -11.99 -7.24
N MET A 31 6.58 -12.09 -6.88
CA MET A 31 7.33 -13.35 -6.88
C MET A 31 6.87 -14.35 -5.81
N LEU A 32 6.21 -13.89 -4.74
CA LEU A 32 5.65 -14.74 -3.69
C LEU A 32 4.25 -15.27 -4.04
N GLN A 33 3.63 -14.77 -5.12
CA GLN A 33 2.37 -15.29 -5.62
C GLN A 33 2.61 -16.50 -6.53
N ASP A 34 1.91 -17.60 -6.23
CA ASP A 34 1.99 -18.84 -6.98
C ASP A 34 0.62 -19.52 -7.13
N GLU A 35 0.57 -20.69 -7.76
CA GLU A 35 -0.67 -21.46 -7.94
C GLU A 35 -1.33 -21.89 -6.62
N GLY A 36 -0.57 -22.00 -5.53
CA GLY A 36 -1.05 -22.34 -4.19
C GLY A 36 -1.60 -21.13 -3.42
N ASN A 37 -1.22 -19.91 -3.81
CA ASN A 37 -1.72 -18.67 -3.22
C ASN A 37 -1.96 -17.57 -4.30
N PRO A 38 -2.92 -17.78 -5.22
CA PRO A 38 -3.10 -16.93 -6.39
C PRO A 38 -3.57 -15.50 -6.08
N ASP A 39 -4.08 -15.26 -4.87
CA ASP A 39 -4.59 -13.95 -4.44
C ASP A 39 -3.60 -13.22 -3.50
N PHE A 40 -2.36 -13.69 -3.37
CA PHE A 40 -1.40 -13.15 -2.42
C PHE A 40 -1.22 -11.64 -2.56
N VAL A 41 -0.89 -11.15 -3.75
CA VAL A 41 -0.65 -9.72 -3.99
C VAL A 41 -1.92 -8.91 -3.70
N ALA A 42 -3.08 -9.40 -4.13
CA ALA A 42 -4.35 -8.72 -3.87
C ALA A 42 -4.65 -8.59 -2.37
N LYS A 43 -4.38 -9.63 -1.58
CA LYS A 43 -4.55 -9.60 -0.12
C LYS A 43 -3.58 -8.63 0.55
N VAL A 44 -2.32 -8.62 0.13
CA VAL A 44 -1.31 -7.70 0.69
C VAL A 44 -1.68 -6.24 0.38
N VAL A 45 -2.06 -5.94 -0.86
CA VAL A 45 -2.51 -4.59 -1.25
C VAL A 45 -3.75 -4.17 -0.46
N MET A 46 -4.71 -5.08 -0.25
CA MET A 46 -5.90 -4.80 0.54
C MET A 46 -5.56 -4.45 1.99
N LEU A 47 -4.73 -5.27 2.63
CA LEU A 47 -4.27 -5.01 4.01
C LEU A 47 -3.50 -3.68 4.12
N PHE A 48 -2.65 -3.37 3.14
CA PHE A 48 -1.94 -2.09 3.09
C PHE A 48 -2.91 -0.91 3.00
N CYS A 49 -3.93 -0.99 2.13
CA CYS A 49 -4.93 0.07 2.00
C CYS A 49 -5.78 0.25 3.26
N GLU A 50 -6.23 -0.85 3.88
CA GLU A 50 -7.02 -0.82 5.11
C GLU A 50 -6.24 -0.20 6.28
N GLU A 51 -4.99 -0.61 6.45
CA GLU A 51 -4.13 -0.09 7.51
C GLU A 51 -3.72 1.37 7.23
N GLY A 52 -3.44 1.71 5.97
CA GLY A 52 -3.16 3.07 5.55
C GLY A 52 -4.32 4.03 5.83
N GLU A 53 -5.56 3.63 5.52
CA GLU A 53 -6.75 4.43 5.83
C GLU A 53 -6.91 4.64 7.34
N ARG A 54 -6.70 3.58 8.14
CA ARG A 54 -6.74 3.67 9.61
C ARG A 54 -5.70 4.66 10.14
N ILE A 55 -4.45 4.54 9.70
CA ILE A 55 -3.34 5.38 10.18
C ILE A 55 -3.54 6.85 9.77
N ILE A 56 -3.91 7.10 8.51
CA ILE A 56 -4.20 8.46 8.02
C ILE A 56 -5.38 9.07 8.80
N GLY A 57 -6.41 8.28 9.10
CA GLY A 57 -7.53 8.70 9.94
C GLY A 57 -7.11 9.09 11.37
N GLU A 58 -6.22 8.32 11.99
CA GLU A 58 -5.69 8.65 13.32
C GLU A 58 -4.78 9.89 13.28
N LEU A 59 -3.93 10.02 12.26
CA LEU A 59 -3.12 11.23 12.04
C LEU A 59 -4.00 12.48 11.92
N ALA A 60 -5.06 12.42 11.12
CA ALA A 60 -6.01 13.52 10.97
C ALA A 60 -6.63 13.92 12.32
N LYS A 61 -7.06 12.94 13.13
CA LYS A 61 -7.62 13.19 14.47
C LYS A 61 -6.61 13.82 15.43
N GLN A 62 -5.34 13.41 15.40
CA GLN A 62 -4.30 13.98 16.26
C GLN A 62 -3.96 15.42 15.87
N LEU A 63 -3.90 15.69 14.56
CA LEU A 63 -3.59 17.02 14.03
C LEU A 63 -4.73 18.04 14.20
N ASP A 64 -5.97 17.57 14.34
CA ASP A 64 -7.15 18.42 14.58
C ASP A 64 -7.30 18.83 16.05
N GLN A 65 -6.46 18.32 16.97
CA GLN A 65 -6.53 18.69 18.39
C GLN A 65 -6.03 20.12 18.63
N PRO A 66 -6.63 20.87 19.59
CA PRO A 66 -6.17 22.22 19.94
C PRO A 66 -4.71 22.29 20.39
N CYS A 67 -4.20 21.22 20.98
CA CYS A 67 -2.79 21.01 21.28
C CYS A 67 -2.39 19.65 20.72
N VAL A 68 -1.52 19.65 19.71
CA VAL A 68 -1.10 18.44 19.00
C VAL A 68 -0.09 17.67 19.83
N ASP A 69 -0.35 16.38 20.06
CA ASP A 69 0.60 15.44 20.64
C ASP A 69 1.54 14.91 19.55
N TYR A 70 2.66 15.60 19.35
CA TYR A 70 3.64 15.23 18.33
C TYR A 70 4.29 13.86 18.57
N GLY A 71 4.32 13.35 19.81
CA GLY A 71 4.84 12.01 20.08
C GLY A 71 3.92 10.92 19.51
N LYS A 72 2.60 11.13 19.57
CA LYS A 72 1.64 10.24 18.91
C LYS A 72 1.66 10.39 17.39
N VAL A 73 1.78 11.62 16.88
CA VAL A 73 1.91 11.86 15.43
C VAL A 73 3.13 11.11 14.88
N ASP A 74 4.28 11.23 15.55
CA ASP A 74 5.52 10.54 15.17
C ASP A 74 5.32 9.01 15.14
N THR A 75 4.69 8.45 16.17
CA THR A 75 4.35 7.01 16.22
C THR A 75 3.50 6.56 15.04
N PHE A 76 2.51 7.36 14.61
CA PHE A 76 1.67 7.03 13.46
C PHE A 76 2.39 7.22 12.13
N VAL A 77 3.29 8.22 12.01
CA VAL A 77 4.13 8.40 10.82
C VAL A 77 5.09 7.22 10.66
N ASP A 78 5.73 6.78 11.75
CA ASP A 78 6.60 5.59 11.75
C ASP A 78 5.85 4.33 11.32
N GLN A 79 4.61 4.15 11.80
CA GLN A 79 3.75 3.05 11.37
C GLN A 79 3.43 3.13 9.88
N LEU A 80 3.08 4.32 9.37
CA LEU A 80 2.77 4.49 7.95
C LEU A 80 3.98 4.18 7.07
N TRP A 81 5.16 4.66 7.48
CA TRP A 81 6.42 4.42 6.76
C TRP A 81 6.78 2.95 6.78
N GLY A 82 6.71 2.29 7.94
CA GLY A 82 7.01 0.87 8.08
C GLY A 82 6.06 -0.03 7.28
N ASN A 83 4.78 0.33 7.15
CA ASN A 83 3.82 -0.40 6.30
C ASN A 83 4.04 -0.17 4.79
N SER A 84 4.75 0.90 4.43
CA SER A 84 5.05 1.25 3.03
C SER A 84 6.43 0.75 2.58
N LEU A 85 7.16 0.06 3.47
CA LEU A 85 8.52 -0.48 3.31
C LEU A 85 8.55 -2.00 3.35
#